data_AF-A0A1G1ZTT8-F1
#
_entry.id   AF-A0A1G1ZTT8-F1
#
_cell.length_a   1.000
_cell.length_b   1.000
_cell.length_c   1.000
_cell.angle_alpha   90.00
_cell.angle_beta   90.00
_cell.angle_gamma   90.00
#
_symmetry.space_group_name_H-M   'P 1'
#
loop_
_entity.id
_entity.type
_entity.pdbx_description
1 polymer ?
#
loop_
_entity_poly.entity_id
_entity_poly.type
_entity_poly.pdbx_seq_one_letter_code
_entity_poly.pdbx_strand_id
1 'polypeptide(L)'
;MKLKLTFLTIIFFGLGLYYLAQGGIYPMAIVNNTIISKRDFIKNYQAAAVYYRNALKTYAGKEIKGKSANEFMLELKRAVLDSLIENVLIYSELKNQVGDQLTALLEDKIPPFKESAALTVYGLNAADFKEIVLAPQARKEILENQLSLKNKNLDDWLKSARKSAKVYLFTFRVNWDGERVVAN
;
A
#
# COMPACT_ATOMS: atom_id res chain seq x y z
N MET A 1 -38.45 -3.53 -27.84
CA MET A 1 -37.41 -2.47 -27.71
C MET A 1 -36.66 -2.52 -26.38
N LYS A 2 -37.35 -2.60 -25.23
CA LYS A 2 -36.72 -2.64 -23.88
C LYS A 2 -35.78 -3.83 -23.63
N LEU A 3 -36.06 -5.01 -24.19
CA LEU A 3 -35.20 -6.21 -24.04
C LEU A 3 -33.85 -6.08 -24.77
N LYS A 4 -33.83 -5.46 -25.95
CA LYS A 4 -32.60 -5.20 -26.70
C LYS A 4 -31.73 -4.15 -25.99
N LEU A 5 -32.37 -3.13 -25.39
CA LEU A 5 -31.67 -2.09 -24.64
C LEU A 5 -31.02 -2.63 -23.36
N THR A 6 -31.76 -3.41 -22.57
CA THR A 6 -31.23 -4.05 -21.34
C THR A 6 -30.11 -5.04 -21.65
N PHE A 7 -30.23 -5.83 -22.72
CA PHE A 7 -29.16 -6.72 -23.17
C PHE A 7 -27.89 -5.96 -23.58
N LEU A 8 -28.04 -4.84 -24.30
CA LEU A 8 -26.92 -3.97 -24.67
C LEU A 8 -26.24 -3.37 -23.44
N THR A 9 -27.01 -2.96 -22.43
CA THR A 9 -26.47 -2.42 -21.16
C THR A 9 -25.66 -3.48 -20.41
N ILE A 10 -26.15 -4.73 -20.33
CA ILE A 10 -25.44 -5.82 -19.67
C ILE A 10 -24.13 -6.14 -20.41
N ILE A 11 -24.13 -6.15 -21.75
CA ILE A 11 -22.93 -6.37 -22.54
C ILE A 11 -21.92 -5.24 -22.35
N PHE A 12 -22.35 -3.98 -22.42
CA PHE A 12 -21.47 -2.84 -22.18
C PHE A 12 -20.89 -2.85 -20.75
N PHE A 13 -21.69 -3.22 -19.76
CA PHE A 13 -21.24 -3.34 -18.38
C PHE A 13 -20.26 -4.51 -18.20
N GLY A 14 -20.53 -5.65 -18.81
CA GLY A 14 -19.66 -6.83 -18.80
C GLY A 14 -18.32 -6.57 -19.51
N LEU A 15 -18.35 -5.92 -20.68
CA LEU A 15 -17.14 -5.49 -21.40
C LEU A 15 -16.37 -4.42 -20.61
N GLY A 16 -17.07 -3.46 -20.02
CA GLY A 16 -16.46 -2.45 -19.14
C GLY A 16 -15.73 -3.09 -17.95
N LEU A 17 -16.39 -4.01 -17.25
CA LEU A 17 -15.78 -4.79 -16.16
C LEU A 17 -14.58 -5.62 -16.63
N TYR A 18 -14.66 -6.22 -17.82
CA TYR A 18 -13.55 -6.97 -18.41
C TYR A 18 -12.33 -6.10 -18.70
N TYR A 19 -12.52 -4.93 -19.32
CA TYR A 19 -11.42 -3.99 -19.59
C TYR A 19 -10.82 -3.41 -18.31
N LEU A 20 -11.64 -3.12 -17.29
CA LEU A 20 -11.17 -2.68 -15.97
C LEU A 20 -10.33 -3.78 -15.26
N ALA A 21 -10.71 -5.04 -15.44
CA ALA A 21 -9.96 -6.18 -14.90
C ALA A 21 -8.57 -6.32 -15.56
N GLN A 22 -8.48 -6.11 -16.89
CA GLN A 22 -7.20 -6.13 -17.60
C GLN A 22 -6.28 -4.96 -17.20
N GLY A 23 -6.83 -3.78 -16.94
CA GLY A 23 -6.07 -2.61 -16.48
C GLY A 23 -5.52 -2.69 -15.06
N GLY A 24 -5.79 -3.78 -14.31
CA GLY A 24 -5.32 -3.95 -12.92
C GLY A 24 -6.04 -3.06 -11.90
N ILE A 25 -7.21 -2.52 -12.26
CA ILE A 25 -8.05 -1.64 -11.41
C ILE A 25 -8.88 -2.46 -10.41
N TYR A 26 -8.75 -3.79 -10.44
CA TYR A 26 -9.40 -4.68 -9.47
C TYR A 26 -8.99 -4.33 -8.02
N PRO A 27 -9.95 -4.16 -7.09
CA PRO A 27 -9.64 -3.85 -5.69
C PRO A 27 -8.98 -5.03 -5.00
N MET A 28 -7.83 -4.82 -4.37
CA MET A 28 -7.23 -5.81 -3.45
C MET A 28 -7.73 -5.60 -2.03
N ALA A 29 -7.91 -4.34 -1.65
CA ALA A 29 -8.51 -3.97 -0.38
C ALA A 29 -9.30 -2.66 -0.52
N ILE A 30 -10.28 -2.48 0.34
CA ILE A 30 -10.96 -1.19 0.57
C ILE A 30 -10.75 -0.83 2.03
N VAL A 31 -10.22 0.37 2.28
CA VAL A 31 -9.97 0.90 3.63
C VAL A 31 -10.79 2.17 3.78
N ASN A 32 -11.81 2.11 4.63
CA ASN A 32 -12.89 3.09 4.71
C ASN A 32 -13.53 3.27 3.32
N ASN A 33 -13.21 4.35 2.61
CA ASN A 33 -13.72 4.65 1.28
C ASN A 33 -12.60 4.73 0.22
N THR A 34 -11.38 4.29 0.57
CA THR A 34 -10.21 4.34 -0.31
C THR A 34 -9.87 2.94 -0.82
N ILE A 35 -9.70 2.81 -2.13
CA ILE A 35 -9.40 1.55 -2.79
C ILE A 35 -7.88 1.38 -2.88
N ILE A 36 -7.39 0.23 -2.43
CA ILE A 36 -6.03 -0.26 -2.74
C ILE A 36 -6.17 -1.18 -3.95
N SER A 37 -5.66 -0.75 -5.09
CA SER A 37 -5.79 -1.51 -6.35
C SER A 37 -4.79 -2.67 -6.43
N LYS A 38 -5.08 -3.65 -7.29
CA LYS A 38 -4.14 -4.72 -7.64
C LYS A 38 -2.84 -4.19 -8.22
N ARG A 39 -2.91 -3.12 -9.02
CA ARG A 39 -1.73 -2.45 -9.55
C ARG A 39 -0.82 -1.93 -8.43
N ASP A 40 -1.38 -1.20 -7.47
CA ASP A 40 -0.61 -0.61 -6.38
C ASP A 40 0.01 -1.70 -5.50
N PHE A 41 -0.78 -2.74 -5.20
CA PHE A 41 -0.30 -3.91 -4.48
C PHE A 41 0.86 -4.60 -5.20
N ILE A 42 0.73 -4.90 -6.50
CA ILE A 42 1.78 -5.58 -7.26
C ILE A 42 3.06 -4.74 -7.30
N LYS A 43 2.96 -3.43 -7.55
CA LYS A 43 4.12 -2.53 -7.57
C LYS A 43 4.86 -2.55 -6.23
N ASN A 44 4.14 -2.35 -5.13
CA ASN A 44 4.72 -2.36 -3.78
C ASN A 44 5.32 -3.72 -3.44
N TYR A 45 4.65 -4.81 -3.82
CA TYR A 45 5.13 -6.16 -3.63
C TYR A 45 6.42 -6.46 -4.39
N GLN A 46 6.50 -6.05 -5.66
CA GLN A 46 7.71 -6.20 -6.47
C GLN A 46 8.88 -5.41 -5.89
N ALA A 47 8.64 -4.16 -5.47
CA ALA A 47 9.65 -3.33 -4.83
C ALA A 47 10.19 -3.98 -3.54
N ALA A 48 9.29 -4.45 -2.67
CA ALA A 48 9.65 -5.12 -1.44
C ALA A 48 10.42 -6.44 -1.69
N ALA A 49 10.02 -7.21 -2.71
CA ALA A 49 10.71 -8.45 -3.10
C ALA A 49 12.12 -8.19 -3.64
N VAL A 50 12.32 -7.12 -4.43
CA VAL A 50 13.64 -6.70 -4.92
C VAL A 50 14.51 -6.24 -3.76
N TYR A 51 13.99 -5.35 -2.91
CA TYR A 51 14.69 -4.87 -1.71
C TYR A 51 15.16 -6.04 -0.84
N TYR A 52 14.25 -6.96 -0.50
CA TYR A 52 14.59 -8.09 0.36
C TYR A 52 15.67 -8.98 -0.27
N ARG A 53 15.54 -9.32 -1.55
CA ARG A 53 16.55 -10.11 -2.28
C ARG A 53 17.92 -9.42 -2.30
N ASN A 54 17.95 -8.10 -2.46
CA ASN A 54 19.20 -7.34 -2.44
C ASN A 54 19.79 -7.25 -1.04
N ALA A 55 18.96 -7.00 -0.02
CA ALA A 55 19.37 -7.02 1.38
C ALA A 55 19.96 -8.38 1.76
N LEU A 56 19.35 -9.49 1.33
CA LEU A 56 19.93 -10.81 1.55
C LEU A 56 21.28 -10.99 0.85
N LYS A 57 21.43 -10.56 -0.41
CA LYS A 57 22.74 -10.65 -1.08
C LYS A 57 23.84 -9.88 -0.34
N THR A 58 23.49 -8.76 0.27
CA THR A 58 24.43 -7.89 1.00
C THR A 58 24.69 -8.38 2.43
N TYR A 59 23.71 -8.98 3.10
CA TYR A 59 23.77 -9.31 4.54
C TYR A 59 23.73 -10.83 4.85
N ALA A 60 23.45 -11.70 3.87
CA ALA A 60 23.37 -13.14 4.09
C ALA A 60 24.75 -13.81 4.12
N GLY A 61 25.44 -13.60 5.26
CA GLY A 61 26.16 -14.67 5.96
C GLY A 61 25.28 -15.40 7.00
N LYS A 62 23.98 -15.09 7.10
CA LYS A 62 23.03 -15.72 8.03
C LYS A 62 21.77 -16.16 7.32
N GLU A 63 21.79 -17.43 6.93
CA GLU A 63 20.68 -18.39 6.84
C GLU A 63 19.26 -17.83 7.07
N ILE A 64 18.49 -17.65 5.99
CA ILE A 64 17.05 -17.92 6.04
C ILE A 64 16.89 -19.44 6.13
N LYS A 65 17.24 -20.04 7.26
CA LYS A 65 16.90 -21.43 7.54
C LYS A 65 15.55 -21.44 8.24
N GLY A 66 14.57 -22.07 7.61
CA GLY A 66 13.38 -22.56 8.32
C GLY A 66 12.01 -22.20 7.74
N LYS A 67 11.89 -21.27 6.78
CA LYS A 67 10.61 -20.99 6.11
C LYS A 67 10.60 -21.50 4.69
N SER A 68 9.51 -22.17 4.30
CA SER A 68 9.33 -22.53 2.90
C SER A 68 9.22 -21.28 2.03
N ALA A 69 9.62 -21.35 0.76
CA ALA A 69 9.48 -20.22 -0.17
C ALA A 69 8.03 -19.70 -0.23
N ASN A 70 7.05 -20.59 -0.06
CA ASN A 70 5.63 -20.24 -0.04
C ASN A 70 5.23 -19.45 1.20
N GLU A 71 5.72 -19.80 2.39
CA GLU A 71 5.49 -19.05 3.62
C GLU A 71 6.08 -17.65 3.54
N PHE A 72 7.32 -17.54 3.08
CA PHE A 72 7.97 -16.25 2.89
C PHE A 72 7.17 -15.34 1.95
N MET A 73 6.70 -15.89 0.82
CA MET A 73 5.91 -15.13 -0.14
C MET A 73 4.56 -14.70 0.42
N LEU A 74 3.94 -15.53 1.28
CA LEU A 74 2.70 -15.15 1.97
C LEU A 74 2.94 -14.05 2.99
N GLU A 75 4.00 -14.14 3.80
CA GLU A 75 4.37 -13.11 4.77
C GLU A 75 4.67 -11.78 4.11
N LEU A 76 5.43 -11.79 3.00
CA LEU A 76 5.70 -10.57 2.24
C LEU A 76 4.42 -9.93 1.70
N LYS A 77 3.48 -10.74 1.17
CA LYS A 77 2.18 -10.24 0.71
C LYS A 77 1.38 -9.62 1.86
N ARG A 78 1.39 -10.25 3.04
CA ARG A 78 0.71 -9.73 4.24
C ARG A 78 1.30 -8.39 4.67
N ALA A 79 2.63 -8.32 4.80
CA ALA A 79 3.33 -7.10 5.19
C ALA A 79 3.07 -5.94 4.21
N VAL A 80 3.06 -6.22 2.90
CA VAL A 80 2.77 -5.21 1.88
C VAL A 80 1.32 -4.71 1.97
N LEU A 81 0.34 -5.61 2.13
CA LEU A 81 -1.05 -5.17 2.31
C LEU A 81 -1.22 -4.36 3.60
N ASP A 82 -0.60 -4.80 4.68
CA ASP A 82 -0.68 -4.11 5.96
C ASP A 82 -0.07 -2.70 5.89
N SER A 83 1.09 -2.57 5.24
CA SER A 83 1.73 -1.28 4.99
C SER A 83 0.89 -0.37 4.08
N LEU A 84 0.23 -0.92 3.06
CA LEU A 84 -0.67 -0.14 2.20
C LEU A 84 -1.89 0.37 2.98
N ILE A 85 -2.48 -0.45 3.85
CA ILE A 85 -3.58 -0.05 4.73
C ILE A 85 -3.14 1.08 5.65
N GLU A 86 -1.99 0.93 6.31
CA GLU A 86 -1.41 1.97 7.16
C GLU A 86 -1.22 3.29 6.42
N ASN A 87 -0.60 3.24 5.24
CA ASN A 87 -0.37 4.44 4.42
C ASN A 87 -1.69 5.13 4.04
N VAL A 88 -2.77 4.37 3.76
CA VAL A 88 -4.10 4.94 3.51
C VAL A 88 -4.65 5.65 4.75
N LEU A 89 -4.51 5.05 5.94
CA LEU A 89 -4.97 5.65 7.19
C LEU A 89 -4.20 6.94 7.50
N ILE A 90 -2.88 6.91 7.41
CA ILE A 90 -2.01 8.07 7.61
C ILE A 90 -2.35 9.18 6.61
N TYR A 91 -2.45 8.84 5.32
CA TYR A 91 -2.78 9.82 4.28
C TYR A 91 -4.13 10.47 4.51
N SER A 92 -5.15 9.68 4.89
CA SER A 92 -6.49 10.20 5.15
C SER A 92 -6.49 11.16 6.35
N GLU A 93 -5.76 10.82 7.41
CA GLU A 93 -5.63 11.68 8.57
C GLU A 93 -4.91 12.99 8.24
N LEU A 94 -3.78 12.93 7.54
CA LEU A 94 -3.06 14.13 7.12
C LEU A 94 -3.92 15.00 6.22
N LYS A 95 -4.64 14.41 5.27
CA LYS A 95 -5.56 15.14 4.40
C LYS A 95 -6.65 15.84 5.20
N ASN A 96 -7.14 15.24 6.28
CA ASN A 96 -8.11 15.88 7.19
C ASN A 96 -7.48 17.01 8.01
N GLN A 97 -6.22 16.88 8.44
CA GLN A 97 -5.56 17.89 9.28
C GLN A 97 -5.04 19.11 8.51
N VAL A 98 -4.47 18.90 7.32
CA VAL A 98 -3.78 19.96 6.55
C VAL A 98 -4.40 20.24 5.18
N GLY A 99 -5.37 19.44 4.74
CA GLY A 99 -6.08 19.65 3.47
C GLY A 99 -5.12 19.74 2.28
N ASP A 100 -5.28 20.80 1.49
CA ASP A 100 -4.54 21.02 0.24
C ASP A 100 -3.05 21.32 0.45
N GLN A 101 -2.63 21.66 1.68
CA GLN A 101 -1.22 21.89 2.00
C GLN A 101 -0.39 20.60 2.02
N LEU A 102 -1.04 19.43 2.07
CA LEU A 102 -0.36 18.15 2.17
C LEU A 102 0.67 17.94 1.04
N THR A 103 0.33 18.32 -0.20
CA THR A 103 1.26 18.16 -1.32
C THR A 103 2.52 19.01 -1.13
N ALA A 104 2.38 20.26 -0.69
CA ALA A 104 3.52 21.13 -0.45
C ALA A 104 4.40 20.60 0.70
N LEU A 105 3.79 20.12 1.78
CA LEU A 105 4.51 19.51 2.90
C LEU A 105 5.27 18.24 2.49
N LEU A 106 4.70 17.43 1.59
CA LEU A 106 5.38 16.25 1.08
C LEU A 106 6.57 16.60 0.19
N GLU A 107 6.43 17.59 -0.69
CA GLU A 107 7.54 18.04 -1.53
C GLU A 107 8.71 18.59 -0.70
N ASP A 108 8.42 19.33 0.37
CA ASP A 108 9.43 19.84 1.30
C ASP A 108 10.11 18.71 2.11
N LYS A 109 9.33 17.70 2.50
CA LYS A 109 9.80 16.61 3.35
C LYS A 109 10.59 15.53 2.60
N ILE A 110 10.35 15.36 1.31
CA ILE A 110 11.02 14.34 0.49
C ILE A 110 12.45 14.82 0.15
N PRO A 111 13.50 14.15 0.66
CA PRO A 111 14.86 14.57 0.38
C PRO A 111 15.26 14.26 -1.07
N PRO A 112 16.28 14.95 -1.62
CA PRO A 112 16.87 14.57 -2.89
C PRO A 112 17.43 13.14 -2.79
N PHE A 113 17.27 12.35 -3.84
CA PHE A 113 17.72 10.96 -3.90
C PHE A 113 18.43 10.66 -5.21
N LYS A 114 19.24 9.60 -5.22
CA LYS A 114 19.90 9.11 -6.44
C LYS A 114 19.00 8.09 -7.12
N GLU A 115 18.57 8.39 -8.35
CA GLU A 115 17.74 7.48 -9.15
C GLU A 115 18.39 6.11 -9.35
N SER A 116 19.72 6.08 -9.53
CA SER A 116 20.47 4.83 -9.67
C SER A 116 20.40 3.96 -8.42
N ALA A 117 20.36 4.55 -7.23
CA ALA A 117 20.21 3.82 -5.98
C ALA A 117 18.79 3.27 -5.83
N ALA A 118 17.76 4.06 -6.18
CA ALA A 118 16.37 3.62 -6.19
C ALA A 118 16.16 2.41 -7.10
N LEU A 119 16.70 2.46 -8.32
CA LEU A 119 16.63 1.35 -9.27
C LEU A 119 17.40 0.13 -8.78
N THR A 120 18.61 0.32 -8.25
CA THR A 120 19.46 -0.80 -7.80
C THR A 120 18.88 -1.51 -6.59
N VAL A 121 18.41 -0.74 -5.60
CA VAL A 121 17.97 -1.28 -4.31
C VAL A 121 16.54 -1.79 -4.37
N TYR A 122 15.63 -1.03 -4.98
CA TYR A 122 14.19 -1.32 -4.99
C TYR A 122 13.66 -1.77 -6.35
N GLY A 123 14.43 -1.64 -7.43
CA GLY A 123 13.93 -1.92 -8.78
C GLY A 123 12.95 -0.87 -9.29
N LEU A 124 12.96 0.34 -8.72
CA LEU A 124 12.01 1.41 -9.02
C LEU A 124 12.68 2.53 -9.83
N ASN A 125 11.95 3.08 -10.79
CA ASN A 125 12.32 4.37 -11.39
C ASN A 125 12.09 5.51 -10.37
N ALA A 126 12.52 6.73 -10.71
CA ALA A 126 12.43 7.88 -9.83
C ALA A 126 11.00 8.19 -9.35
N ALA A 127 10.03 8.14 -10.27
CA ALA A 127 8.63 8.45 -9.96
C ALA A 127 8.02 7.40 -9.02
N ASP A 128 8.17 6.11 -9.35
CA ASP A 128 7.66 5.01 -8.52
C ASP A 128 8.38 4.99 -7.16
N PHE A 129 9.68 5.28 -7.09
CA PHE A 129 10.39 5.35 -5.81
C PHE A 129 9.87 6.46 -4.91
N LYS A 130 9.59 7.64 -5.48
CA LYS A 130 8.96 8.75 -4.77
C LYS A 130 7.60 8.34 -4.23
N GLU A 131 6.77 7.70 -5.05
CA GLU A 131 5.39 7.32 -4.67
C GLU A 131 5.33 6.17 -3.66
N ILE A 132 6.17 5.14 -3.82
CA ILE A 132 6.10 3.88 -3.07
C ILE A 132 6.91 3.91 -1.79
N VAL A 133 8.02 4.66 -1.76
CA VAL A 133 8.96 4.66 -0.63
C VAL A 133 8.99 6.00 0.08
N LEU A 134 9.34 7.07 -0.64
CA LEU A 134 9.60 8.37 0.00
C LEU A 134 8.32 9.05 0.49
N ALA A 135 7.25 9.04 -0.29
CA ALA A 135 6.00 9.69 0.09
C ALA A 135 5.34 9.02 1.31
N PRO A 136 5.22 7.68 1.41
CA PRO A 136 4.71 7.03 2.63
C PRO A 136 5.56 7.33 3.86
N GLN A 137 6.89 7.32 3.72
CA GLN A 137 7.80 7.67 4.81
C GLN A 137 7.62 9.13 5.24
N ALA A 138 7.59 10.07 4.29
CA ALA A 138 7.36 11.48 4.56
C ALA A 138 6.02 11.73 5.26
N ARG A 139 4.94 11.07 4.82
CA ARG A 139 3.62 11.13 5.49
C ARG A 139 3.73 10.65 6.94
N LYS A 140 4.37 9.51 7.18
CA LYS A 140 4.55 8.97 8.53
C LYS A 140 5.25 9.98 9.44
N GLU A 141 6.37 10.55 8.99
CA GLU A 141 7.13 11.54 9.75
C GLU A 141 6.35 12.84 9.97
N ILE A 142 5.58 13.32 8.98
CA ILE A 142 4.74 14.51 9.13
C ILE A 142 3.67 14.26 10.20
N LEU A 143 2.99 13.12 10.15
CA LEU A 143 1.95 12.79 11.12
C LEU A 143 2.54 12.60 12.52
N GLU A 144 3.68 11.94 12.63
CA GLU A 144 4.41 11.76 13.89
C GLU A 144 4.73 13.11 14.53
N ASN A 145 5.27 14.05 13.76
CA ASN A 145 5.57 15.40 14.24
C ASN A 145 4.29 16.12 14.70
N GLN A 146 3.19 16.03 13.95
CA GLN A 146 1.91 16.65 14.33
C GLN A 146 1.30 16.06 15.60
N LEU A 147 1.43 14.74 15.79
CA LEU A 147 0.97 14.05 16.99
C LEU A 147 1.83 14.40 18.20
N SER A 148 3.15 14.49 18.02
CA SER A 148 4.10 14.87 19.07
C SER A 148 3.82 16.26 19.62
N LEU A 149 3.48 17.24 18.75
CA LEU A 149 3.04 18.59 19.17
C LEU A 149 1.77 18.58 20.03
N LYS A 150 0.97 17.50 19.96
CA LYS A 150 -0.25 17.29 20.74
C LYS A 150 -0.05 16.32 21.91
N ASN A 151 1.20 15.98 22.26
CA ASN A 151 1.56 14.96 23.24
C ASN A 151 0.93 13.59 22.97
N LYS A 152 0.77 13.23 21.68
CA LYS A 152 0.26 11.93 21.23
C LYS A 152 1.38 11.11 20.58
N ASN A 153 1.33 9.81 20.76
CA ASN A 153 2.25 8.86 20.14
C ASN A 153 1.68 8.29 18.82
N LEU A 154 2.53 8.12 17.81
CA LEU A 154 2.13 7.60 16.50
C LEU A 154 1.62 6.15 16.57
N ASP A 155 2.28 5.28 17.32
CA ASP A 155 1.93 3.86 17.43
C ASP A 155 0.56 3.68 18.12
N ASP A 156 0.30 4.44 19.19
CA ASP A 156 -0.99 4.45 19.87
C ASP A 156 -2.11 4.97 18.96
N TRP A 157 -1.81 6.02 18.20
CA TRP A 157 -2.73 6.55 17.20
C TRP A 157 -3.00 5.52 16.10
N LEU A 158 -1.95 4.88 15.55
CA LEU A 158 -2.07 3.87 14.49
C LEU A 158 -2.89 2.68 14.96
N LYS A 159 -2.67 2.20 16.18
CA LYS A 159 -3.45 1.11 16.78
C LYS A 159 -4.94 1.47 16.87
N SER A 160 -5.24 2.70 17.31
CA SER A 160 -6.61 3.20 17.42
C SER A 160 -7.26 3.39 16.04
N ALA A 161 -6.50 3.92 15.07
CA ALA A 161 -6.94 4.14 13.70
C ALA A 161 -7.25 2.80 13.01
N ARG A 162 -6.38 1.80 13.15
CA ARG A 162 -6.58 0.44 12.59
C ARG A 162 -7.85 -0.21 13.13
N LYS A 163 -8.07 -0.17 14.45
CA LYS A 163 -9.28 -0.72 15.08
C LYS A 163 -10.57 -0.03 14.64
N SER A 164 -10.49 1.25 14.32
CA SER A 164 -11.65 2.04 13.88
C SER A 164 -11.89 1.94 12.37
N ALA A 165 -10.92 1.42 11.61
CA ALA A 165 -10.98 1.36 10.16
C ALA A 165 -11.88 0.22 9.67
N LYS A 166 -12.68 0.51 8.65
CA LYS A 166 -13.43 -0.50 7.91
C LYS A 166 -12.54 -1.05 6.80
N VAL A 167 -12.03 -2.26 6.96
CA VAL A 167 -11.14 -2.89 5.99
C VAL A 167 -11.82 -4.11 5.38
N TYR A 168 -11.92 -4.14 4.06
CA TYR A 168 -12.40 -5.29 3.28
C TYR A 168 -11.27 -5.78 2.39
N LEU A 169 -10.87 -7.05 2.54
CA LEU A 169 -9.85 -7.67 1.69
C LEU A 169 -10.51 -8.57 0.64
N PHE A 170 -10.07 -8.45 -0.62
CA PHE A 170 -10.61 -9.19 -1.76
C PHE A 170 -9.65 -10.29 -2.25
N THR A 171 -8.99 -10.96 -1.30
CA THR A 171 -7.96 -11.98 -1.54
C THR A 171 -8.20 -13.20 -0.65
N PHE A 172 -8.01 -14.41 -1.20
CA PHE A 172 -8.46 -15.66 -0.57
C PHE A 172 -7.56 -16.20 0.55
N ARG A 173 -6.33 -15.69 0.71
CA ARG A 173 -5.32 -16.27 1.63
C ARG A 173 -5.02 -15.43 2.87
N VAL A 174 -5.63 -14.26 2.97
CA VAL A 174 -5.41 -13.35 4.09
C VAL A 174 -6.71 -12.68 4.48
N ASN A 175 -6.82 -12.30 5.74
CA ASN A 175 -7.97 -11.60 6.29
C ASN A 175 -7.53 -10.43 7.18
N TRP A 176 -8.45 -9.51 7.46
CA TRP A 176 -8.25 -8.44 8.42
C TRP A 176 -8.80 -8.88 9.78
N ASP A 177 -7.97 -8.88 10.82
CA ASP A 177 -8.38 -9.28 12.18
C ASP A 177 -8.90 -8.11 13.05
N GLY A 178 -8.98 -6.91 12.49
CA GLY A 178 -9.29 -5.68 13.22
C GLY A 178 -8.07 -4.81 13.53
N GLU A 179 -6.86 -5.35 13.43
CA GLU A 179 -5.61 -4.62 13.71
C GLU A 179 -4.57 -4.79 12.61
N ARG A 180 -4.52 -5.97 11.98
CA ARG A 180 -3.49 -6.35 11.01
C ARG A 180 -4.00 -7.37 10.01
N VAL A 181 -3.23 -7.53 8.93
CA VAL A 181 -3.46 -8.59 7.94
C VAL A 181 -2.92 -9.94 8.45
N VAL A 182 -3.82 -10.90 8.65
CA VAL A 182 -3.53 -12.28 9.09
C VAL A 182 -3.64 -13.29 7.96
N ALA A 183 -2.89 -14.39 8.04
CA ALA A 183 -3.11 -15.53 7.15
C ALA A 183 -4.36 -16.28 7.60
N ASN A 184 -5.10 -16.82 6.63
CA ASN A 184 -6.19 -17.77 6.90
C ASN A 184 -5.64 -19.15 7.25
#